data_AF-A0A9D0L7K1-F1
#
_entry.id   AF-A0A9D0L7K1-F1
#
_cell.length_a   1.000
_cell.length_b   1.000
_cell.length_c   1.000
_cell.angle_alpha   90.00
_cell.angle_beta   90.00
_cell.angle_gamma   90.00
#
_symmetry.space_group_name_H-M   'P 1'
#
loop_
_entity.id
_entity.type
_entity.pdbx_description
1 polymer ?
#
loop_
_entity_poly.entity_id
_entity_poly.type
_entity_poly.pdbx_seq_one_letter_code
_entity_poly.pdbx_strand_id
1 'polypeptide(L)'
;IVLAQQGVPPAGPLAMLANDPETRGPELYDKHCGVCHKLNERGPEAGKETAPNLTGFGTAAWAKAVLDNPDSDKLFGHTSFKGMMESVTRKPADPAAAEYFTAMKKADIDAISAFLADQAQGGKGAHAAGEKLVKQRCTGCHRLDGNTDNEESLAPELRGWGSKSWIAQQIANPGGGKTYPQAAMGKDVEGHMPAFEEQLSAAEIKLLTTWVWQQTSGAGAKPAATEK
;
A
#
# COMPACT_ATOMS: atom_id res chain seq x y z
N ILE A 1 -0.04 -24.96 -2.02
CA ILE A 1 0.60 -26.28 -1.70
C ILE A 1 1.09 -26.38 -0.23
N VAL A 2 1.08 -25.31 0.57
CA VAL A 2 1.54 -25.39 1.99
C VAL A 2 0.60 -26.22 2.88
N LEU A 3 -0.72 -26.17 2.67
CA LEU A 3 -1.68 -26.96 3.47
C LEU A 3 -1.67 -28.47 3.12
N ALA A 4 -1.37 -28.83 1.86
CA ALA A 4 -1.33 -30.23 1.43
C ALA A 4 -0.27 -31.07 2.17
N GLN A 5 0.77 -30.43 2.72
CA GLN A 5 1.83 -31.09 3.49
C GLN A 5 1.40 -31.46 4.92
N GLN A 6 0.28 -30.93 5.42
CA GLN A 6 -0.20 -31.17 6.80
C GLN A 6 -1.27 -32.26 6.89
N GLY A 7 -1.62 -32.90 5.77
CA GLY A 7 -2.70 -33.87 5.69
C GLY A 7 -4.09 -33.21 5.70
N VAL A 8 -5.13 -34.02 5.47
CA VAL A 8 -6.51 -33.53 5.48
C VAL A 8 -6.93 -33.28 6.93
N PRO A 9 -7.40 -32.06 7.30
CA PRO A 9 -7.81 -31.76 8.66
C PRO A 9 -9.05 -32.59 9.06
N PRO A 10 -9.35 -32.75 10.37
CA PRO A 10 -10.55 -33.45 10.84
C PRO A 10 -11.86 -32.88 10.28
N ALA A 11 -11.88 -31.58 9.97
CA ALA A 11 -12.99 -30.89 9.32
C ALA A 11 -13.17 -31.24 7.82
N GLY A 12 -12.26 -32.04 7.24
CA GLY A 12 -12.32 -32.55 5.88
C GLY A 12 -11.61 -31.70 4.82
N PRO A 13 -11.51 -32.22 3.59
CA PRO A 13 -10.76 -31.58 2.50
C PRO A 13 -11.40 -30.28 2.00
N LEU A 14 -12.72 -30.13 2.15
CA LEU A 14 -13.41 -28.88 1.83
C LEU A 14 -13.00 -27.74 2.76
N ALA A 15 -12.83 -28.03 4.05
CA ALA A 15 -12.32 -27.05 5.00
C ALA A 15 -10.87 -26.65 4.69
N MET A 16 -10.05 -27.58 4.17
CA MET A 16 -8.70 -27.27 3.70
C MET A 16 -8.72 -26.32 2.49
N LEU A 17 -9.57 -26.59 1.49
CA LEU A 17 -9.71 -25.75 0.30
C LEU A 17 -10.27 -24.35 0.65
N ALA A 18 -11.27 -24.29 1.52
CA ALA A 18 -11.86 -23.04 1.99
C ALA A 18 -10.85 -22.13 2.71
N ASN A 19 -9.76 -22.70 3.23
CA ASN A 19 -8.69 -21.97 3.92
C ASN A 19 -7.37 -21.93 3.13
N ASP A 20 -7.33 -22.44 1.90
CA ASP A 20 -6.12 -22.43 1.07
C ASP A 20 -5.83 -21.01 0.59
N PRO A 21 -4.68 -20.41 0.94
CA PRO A 21 -4.39 -19.01 0.61
C PRO A 21 -4.40 -18.72 -0.90
N GLU A 22 -4.03 -19.69 -1.73
CA GLU A 22 -3.97 -19.56 -3.19
C GLU A 22 -5.35 -19.61 -3.86
N THR A 23 -6.36 -20.13 -3.16
CA THR A 23 -7.74 -20.18 -3.64
C THR A 23 -8.58 -19.08 -2.98
N ARG A 24 -8.54 -19.01 -1.66
CA ARG A 24 -9.33 -18.07 -0.86
C ARG A 24 -8.84 -16.63 -0.96
N GLY A 25 -7.52 -16.42 -1.10
CA GLY A 25 -6.92 -15.09 -1.22
C GLY A 25 -7.42 -14.33 -2.45
N PRO A 26 -7.31 -14.90 -3.66
CA PRO A 26 -7.87 -14.29 -4.87
C PRO A 26 -9.38 -14.06 -4.79
N GLU A 27 -10.14 -15.02 -4.26
CA GLU A 27 -11.60 -14.90 -4.14
C GLU A 27 -11.99 -13.70 -3.26
N LEU A 28 -11.37 -13.59 -2.08
CA LEU A 28 -11.59 -12.46 -1.17
C LEU A 28 -11.15 -11.14 -1.80
N TYR A 29 -10.01 -11.14 -2.49
CA TYR A 29 -9.51 -9.95 -3.17
C TYR A 29 -10.47 -9.49 -4.26
N ASP A 30 -10.86 -10.36 -5.18
CA ASP A 30 -11.74 -10.01 -6.30
C ASP A 30 -13.10 -9.48 -5.79
N LYS A 31 -13.63 -10.07 -4.72
CA LYS A 31 -14.91 -9.67 -4.12
C LYS A 31 -14.88 -8.33 -3.37
N HIS A 32 -13.81 -8.06 -2.63
CA HIS A 32 -13.78 -6.94 -1.67
C HIS A 32 -12.81 -5.81 -2.06
N CYS A 33 -11.74 -6.12 -2.78
CA CYS A 33 -10.65 -5.17 -3.07
C CYS A 33 -10.55 -4.86 -4.57
N GLY A 34 -10.73 -5.87 -5.42
CA GLY A 34 -10.64 -5.80 -6.88
C GLY A 34 -11.75 -5.01 -7.55
N VAL A 35 -12.71 -4.51 -6.78
CA VAL A 35 -13.71 -3.54 -7.25
C VAL A 35 -13.11 -2.14 -7.45
N CYS A 36 -12.05 -1.79 -6.71
CA CYS A 36 -11.40 -0.48 -6.76
C CYS A 36 -9.92 -0.57 -7.11
N HIS A 37 -9.21 -1.54 -6.51
CA HIS A 37 -7.77 -1.70 -6.66
C HIS A 37 -7.43 -2.65 -7.79
N LYS A 38 -6.40 -2.28 -8.55
CA LYS A 38 -5.70 -3.20 -9.45
C LYS A 38 -4.59 -3.93 -8.72
N LEU A 39 -4.38 -5.21 -9.06
CA LEU A 39 -3.27 -6.03 -8.57
C LEU A 39 -2.88 -7.04 -9.64
N ASN A 40 -1.73 -6.83 -10.27
CA ASN A 40 -1.31 -7.51 -11.48
C ASN A 40 -2.43 -7.40 -12.53
N GLU A 41 -2.89 -8.54 -13.05
CA GLU A 41 -3.99 -8.64 -14.02
C GLU A 41 -5.39 -8.63 -13.37
N ARG A 42 -5.48 -8.53 -12.03
CA ARG A 42 -6.76 -8.53 -11.29
C ARG A 42 -7.21 -7.11 -10.99
N GLY A 43 -8.52 -6.95 -10.84
CA GLY A 43 -9.15 -5.68 -10.50
C GLY A 43 -9.94 -5.09 -11.66
N PRO A 44 -10.28 -3.80 -11.60
CA PRO A 44 -11.08 -3.18 -12.64
C PRO A 44 -10.31 -3.04 -13.95
N GLU A 45 -11.06 -2.88 -15.04
CA GLU A 45 -10.51 -2.54 -16.35
C GLU A 45 -9.72 -1.23 -16.29
N ALA A 46 -8.74 -1.07 -17.17
CA ALA A 46 -7.93 0.14 -17.22
C ALA A 46 -8.80 1.39 -17.39
N GLY A 47 -8.62 2.38 -16.52
CA GLY A 47 -9.39 3.62 -16.47
C GLY A 47 -10.64 3.54 -15.58
N LYS A 48 -10.95 2.38 -14.99
CA LYS A 48 -12.06 2.22 -14.02
C LYS A 48 -11.56 2.05 -12.58
N GLU A 49 -10.24 2.05 -12.37
CA GLU A 49 -9.65 2.07 -11.03
C GLU A 49 -10.08 3.34 -10.28
N THR A 50 -10.63 3.17 -9.08
CA THR A 50 -10.95 4.27 -8.15
C THR A 50 -10.02 4.30 -6.93
N ALA A 51 -8.98 3.45 -6.95
CA ALA A 51 -7.96 3.37 -5.91
C ALA A 51 -6.60 3.02 -6.51
N PRO A 52 -5.48 3.29 -5.81
CA PRO A 52 -4.13 3.04 -6.35
C PRO A 52 -3.89 1.59 -6.75
N ASN A 53 -3.13 1.39 -7.81
CA ASN A 53 -2.66 0.08 -8.24
C ASN A 53 -1.69 -0.49 -7.19
N LEU A 54 -2.02 -1.66 -6.66
CA LEU A 54 -1.26 -2.35 -5.62
C LEU A 54 -0.10 -3.19 -6.19
N THR A 55 0.02 -3.33 -7.51
CA THR A 55 1.13 -4.05 -8.15
C THR A 55 2.46 -3.39 -7.79
N GLY A 56 3.36 -4.13 -7.15
CA GLY A 56 4.62 -3.58 -6.66
C GLY A 56 4.52 -2.79 -5.35
N PHE A 57 3.34 -2.66 -4.74
CA PHE A 57 3.19 -1.96 -3.47
C PHE A 57 4.10 -2.57 -2.38
N GLY A 58 4.78 -1.70 -1.63
CA GLY A 58 5.83 -2.07 -0.68
C GLY A 58 7.23 -2.23 -1.30
N THR A 59 7.39 -2.08 -2.62
CA THR A 59 8.71 -2.09 -3.26
C THR A 59 9.28 -0.68 -3.40
N ALA A 60 10.62 -0.59 -3.53
CA ALA A 60 11.28 0.67 -3.85
C ALA A 60 10.82 1.25 -5.18
N ALA A 61 10.45 0.42 -6.16
CA ALA A 61 9.95 0.91 -7.45
C ALA A 61 8.60 1.63 -7.32
N TRP A 62 7.70 1.09 -6.50
CA TRP A 62 6.40 1.72 -6.23
C TRP A 62 6.57 3.01 -5.42
N ALA A 63 7.44 3.00 -4.40
CA ALA A 63 7.79 4.21 -3.65
C ALA A 63 8.35 5.31 -4.57
N LYS A 64 9.26 4.97 -5.49
CA LYS A 64 9.78 5.91 -6.50
C LYS A 64 8.69 6.45 -7.41
N ALA A 65 7.73 5.62 -7.81
CA ALA A 65 6.62 6.05 -8.64
C ALA A 65 5.76 7.11 -7.93
N VAL A 66 5.49 6.92 -6.62
CA VAL A 66 4.78 7.92 -5.81
C VAL A 66 5.60 9.20 -5.64
N LEU A 67 6.91 9.09 -5.36
CA LEU A 67 7.79 10.26 -5.24
C LEU A 67 7.88 11.05 -6.56
N ASP A 68 7.82 10.37 -7.70
CA ASP A 68 7.86 11.01 -9.02
C ASP A 68 6.51 11.61 -9.45
N ASN A 69 5.42 10.84 -9.37
CA ASN A 69 4.11 11.26 -9.83
C ASN A 69 2.98 10.62 -9.01
N PRO A 70 2.70 11.14 -7.81
CA PRO A 70 1.63 10.60 -6.97
C PRO A 70 0.28 10.65 -7.69
N ASP A 71 0.06 11.64 -8.56
CA ASP A 71 -1.17 11.84 -9.33
C ASP A 71 -1.22 11.10 -10.66
N SER A 72 -0.34 10.12 -10.90
CA SER A 72 -0.49 9.25 -12.07
C SER A 72 -1.78 8.44 -11.99
N ASP A 73 -2.33 8.06 -13.15
CA ASP A 73 -3.51 7.20 -13.27
C ASP A 73 -3.35 5.86 -12.53
N LYS A 74 -2.12 5.35 -12.40
CA LYS A 74 -1.81 4.11 -11.67
C LYS A 74 -1.81 4.30 -10.14
N LEU A 75 -1.76 5.53 -9.66
CA LEU A 75 -1.65 5.89 -8.25
C LEU A 75 -2.91 6.64 -7.83
N PHE A 76 -2.82 7.93 -7.48
CA PHE A 76 -3.94 8.68 -6.92
C PHE A 76 -4.70 9.51 -7.97
N GLY A 77 -4.27 9.51 -9.23
CA GLY A 77 -4.80 10.38 -10.30
C GLY A 77 -6.29 10.20 -10.65
N HIS A 78 -6.87 9.04 -10.37
CA HIS A 78 -8.30 8.75 -10.54
C HIS A 78 -9.09 8.72 -9.22
N THR A 79 -8.45 9.08 -8.11
CA THR A 79 -9.03 9.04 -6.77
C THR A 79 -9.38 10.45 -6.29
N SER A 80 -10.22 10.55 -5.27
CA SER A 80 -10.46 11.83 -4.57
C SER A 80 -9.22 12.40 -3.87
N PHE A 81 -8.11 11.66 -3.81
CA PHE A 81 -6.86 12.07 -3.17
C PHE A 81 -5.84 12.70 -4.14
N LYS A 82 -6.21 12.91 -5.41
CA LYS A 82 -5.36 13.61 -6.37
C LYS A 82 -4.96 15.00 -5.85
N GLY A 83 -3.67 15.33 -5.93
CA GLY A 83 -3.12 16.61 -5.49
C GLY A 83 -2.85 16.70 -3.98
N MET A 84 -3.15 15.65 -3.21
CA MET A 84 -2.90 15.63 -1.76
C MET A 84 -1.44 15.32 -1.39
N MET A 85 -0.62 14.96 -2.37
CA MET A 85 0.82 14.73 -2.20
C MET A 85 1.59 15.41 -3.33
N GLU A 86 2.57 16.21 -2.97
CA GLU A 86 3.45 16.88 -3.94
C GLU A 86 4.44 15.88 -4.57
N SER A 87 4.75 16.09 -5.84
CA SER A 87 5.89 15.41 -6.48
C SER A 87 7.21 16.00 -5.99
N VAL A 88 8.20 15.14 -5.76
CA VAL A 88 9.57 15.61 -5.41
C VAL A 88 10.48 15.74 -6.63
N THR A 89 10.02 15.35 -7.82
CA THR A 89 10.81 15.42 -9.07
C THR A 89 10.19 16.34 -10.11
N ARG A 90 8.88 16.51 -10.08
CA ARG A 90 8.12 17.30 -11.05
C ARG A 90 7.79 18.65 -10.47
N LYS A 91 8.03 19.67 -11.28
CA LYS A 91 7.72 21.05 -10.92
C LYS A 91 6.20 21.20 -10.70
N PRO A 92 5.76 21.80 -9.58
CA PRO A 92 4.35 22.01 -9.30
C PRO A 92 3.73 22.96 -10.34
N ALA A 93 2.41 22.84 -10.52
CA ALA A 93 1.66 23.69 -11.43
C ALA A 93 1.44 25.11 -10.89
N ASP A 94 1.38 25.26 -9.56
CA ASP A 94 1.27 26.56 -8.90
C ASP A 94 2.54 27.41 -9.14
N PRO A 95 2.45 28.61 -9.76
CA PRO A 95 3.60 29.44 -10.07
C PRO A 95 4.44 29.84 -8.85
N ALA A 96 3.82 30.06 -7.69
CA ALA A 96 4.53 30.47 -6.48
C ALA A 96 5.37 29.32 -5.91
N ALA A 97 4.81 28.12 -5.80
CA ALA A 97 5.56 26.91 -5.43
C ALA A 97 6.64 26.57 -6.47
N ALA A 98 6.35 26.79 -7.76
CA ALA A 98 7.25 26.53 -8.89
C ALA A 98 8.52 27.40 -8.89
N GLU A 99 8.49 28.59 -8.30
CA GLU A 99 9.64 29.49 -8.20
C GLU A 99 10.75 28.91 -7.32
N TYR A 100 10.37 28.27 -6.21
CA TYR A 100 11.28 27.71 -5.22
C TYR A 100 11.51 26.19 -5.38
N PHE A 101 10.87 25.58 -6.39
CA PHE A 101 10.98 24.15 -6.62
C PHE A 101 12.39 23.75 -7.06
N THR A 102 12.96 22.81 -6.32
CA THR A 102 14.17 22.09 -6.71
C THR A 102 13.88 20.61 -6.67
N ALA A 103 14.04 19.93 -7.81
CA ALA A 103 13.87 18.49 -7.89
C ALA A 103 14.85 17.77 -6.94
N MET A 104 14.34 16.79 -6.21
CA MET A 104 15.13 15.96 -5.33
C MET A 104 16.16 15.15 -6.12
N LYS A 105 17.37 15.02 -5.56
CA LYS A 105 18.44 14.26 -6.20
C LYS A 105 18.07 12.79 -6.28
N LYS A 106 18.44 12.14 -7.38
CA LYS A 106 18.24 10.70 -7.57
C LYS A 106 18.77 9.85 -6.39
N ALA A 107 19.93 10.19 -5.84
CA ALA A 107 20.51 9.48 -4.69
C ALA A 107 19.62 9.57 -3.43
N ASP A 108 18.99 10.72 -3.19
CA ASP A 108 18.09 10.91 -2.05
C ASP A 108 16.79 10.12 -2.25
N ILE A 109 16.24 10.15 -3.47
CA ILE A 109 15.07 9.35 -3.86
C ILE A 109 15.36 7.86 -3.68
N ASP A 110 16.53 7.39 -4.13
CA ASP A 110 16.94 5.99 -3.99
C ASP A 110 17.09 5.61 -2.50
N ALA A 111 17.66 6.47 -1.67
CA ALA A 111 17.80 6.23 -0.23
C ALA A 111 16.46 6.17 0.51
N ILE A 112 15.55 7.13 0.25
CA ILE A 112 14.19 7.15 0.82
C ILE A 112 13.42 5.90 0.40
N SER A 113 13.46 5.57 -0.89
CA SER A 113 12.72 4.42 -1.42
C SER A 113 13.25 3.08 -0.89
N ALA A 114 14.56 2.98 -0.64
CA ALA A 114 15.15 1.80 -0.02
C ALA A 114 14.72 1.67 1.45
N PHE A 115 14.68 2.77 2.20
CA PHE A 115 14.13 2.78 3.56
C PHE A 115 12.66 2.31 3.59
N LEU A 116 11.80 2.88 2.74
CA LEU A 116 10.39 2.50 2.67
C LEU A 116 10.19 1.03 2.27
N ALA A 117 10.98 0.52 1.33
CA ALA A 117 10.96 -0.89 0.97
C ALA A 117 11.39 -1.81 2.12
N ASP A 118 12.41 -1.41 2.90
CA ASP A 118 12.80 -2.14 4.11
C ASP A 118 11.69 -2.14 5.17
N GLN A 119 10.99 -1.01 5.34
CA GLN A 119 9.82 -0.95 6.23
C GLN A 119 8.72 -1.93 5.80
N ALA A 120 8.49 -2.09 4.49
CA ALA A 120 7.53 -3.05 3.97
C ALA A 120 7.92 -4.51 4.24
N GLN A 121 9.22 -4.78 4.41
CA GLN A 121 9.75 -6.09 4.81
C GLN A 121 9.85 -6.26 6.33
N GLY A 122 9.42 -5.27 7.12
CA GLY A 122 9.48 -5.31 8.58
C GLY A 122 10.86 -4.98 9.16
N GLY A 123 11.73 -4.36 8.38
CA GLY A 123 13.04 -3.88 8.82
C GLY A 123 12.93 -2.78 9.88
N LYS A 124 13.81 -2.83 10.88
CA LYS A 124 13.76 -1.98 12.09
C LYS A 124 15.00 -1.10 12.29
N GLY A 125 15.78 -0.85 11.25
CA GLY A 125 17.01 -0.07 11.39
C GLY A 125 18.02 -0.15 10.25
N ALA A 126 17.68 -0.75 9.12
CA ALA A 126 18.46 -0.59 7.90
C ALA A 126 18.10 0.76 7.24
N HIS A 127 19.02 1.34 6.46
CA HIS A 127 18.80 2.58 5.69
C HIS A 127 18.66 3.88 6.51
N ALA A 128 19.51 4.08 7.53
CA ALA A 128 19.55 5.30 8.34
C ALA A 128 19.64 6.61 7.52
N ALA A 129 20.30 6.59 6.35
CA ALA A 129 20.35 7.75 5.45
C ALA A 129 18.96 8.09 4.86
N GLY A 130 18.21 7.07 4.42
CA GLY A 130 16.85 7.23 3.91
C GLY A 130 15.89 7.67 5.02
N GLU A 131 15.98 7.06 6.20
CA GLU A 131 15.19 7.47 7.36
C GLU A 131 15.47 8.94 7.76
N LYS A 132 16.73 9.36 7.77
CA LYS A 132 17.11 10.75 8.04
C LYS A 132 16.48 11.71 7.02
N LEU A 133 16.48 11.36 5.73
CA LEU A 133 15.85 12.17 4.70
C LEU A 133 14.33 12.25 4.88
N VAL A 134 13.67 11.14 5.22
CA VAL A 134 12.23 11.11 5.56
C VAL A 134 11.94 12.06 6.72
N LYS A 135 12.71 11.99 7.81
CA LYS A 135 12.58 12.89 8.97
C LYS A 135 12.80 14.36 8.64
N GLN A 136 13.57 14.68 7.60
CA GLN A 136 13.90 16.06 7.26
C GLN A 136 12.97 16.67 6.22
N ARG A 137 12.34 15.83 5.38
CA ARG A 137 11.67 16.27 4.15
C ARG A 137 10.22 15.82 4.03
N CYS A 138 9.81 14.81 4.79
CA CYS A 138 8.50 14.19 4.63
C CYS A 138 7.62 14.37 5.86
N THR A 139 8.19 14.59 7.06
CA THR A 139 7.43 14.75 8.31
C THR A 139 6.59 16.02 8.38
N GLY A 140 6.82 16.97 7.47
CA GLY A 140 5.95 18.12 7.24
C GLY A 140 4.50 17.74 6.92
N CYS A 141 4.27 16.52 6.44
CA CYS A 141 2.93 15.97 6.22
C CYS A 141 2.79 14.56 6.78
N HIS A 142 3.79 13.70 6.58
CA HIS A 142 3.71 12.30 6.99
C HIS A 142 4.04 12.10 8.46
N ARG A 143 3.46 11.05 9.04
CA ARG A 143 3.93 10.55 10.33
C ARG A 143 5.13 9.65 10.17
N LEU A 144 6.06 9.76 11.10
CA LEU A 144 7.09 8.77 11.34
C LEU A 144 7.14 8.46 12.84
N ASP A 145 6.94 7.19 13.19
CA ASP A 145 6.86 6.75 14.59
C ASP A 145 5.76 7.50 15.37
N GLY A 146 4.65 7.81 14.69
CA GLY A 146 3.52 8.55 15.24
C GLY A 146 3.70 10.07 15.31
N ASN A 147 4.84 10.63 14.88
CA ASN A 147 5.12 12.06 14.96
C ASN A 147 5.10 12.73 13.58
N THR A 148 4.55 13.94 13.50
CA THR A 148 4.57 14.80 12.30
C THR A 148 4.72 16.27 12.71
N ASP A 149 5.20 17.11 11.80
CA ASP A 149 5.26 18.56 11.99
C ASP A 149 3.91 19.24 11.70
N ASN A 150 2.94 18.50 11.16
CA ASN A 150 1.58 18.96 10.87
C ASN A 150 0.53 17.91 11.25
N GLU A 151 -0.06 18.02 12.44
CA GLU A 151 -1.08 17.08 12.93
C GLU A 151 -2.42 17.16 12.18
N GLU A 152 -2.64 18.22 11.39
CA GLU A 152 -3.82 18.35 10.51
C GLU A 152 -3.64 17.61 9.19
N SER A 153 -2.42 17.21 8.86
CA SER A 153 -2.13 16.43 7.66
C SER A 153 -2.84 15.08 7.71
N LEU A 154 -3.38 14.66 6.56
CA LEU A 154 -4.03 13.36 6.37
C LEU A 154 -3.06 12.28 5.87
N ALA A 155 -1.78 12.60 5.74
CA ALA A 155 -0.81 11.69 5.13
C ALA A 155 -0.52 10.47 6.03
N PRO A 156 -0.23 9.30 5.43
CA PRO A 156 -0.07 8.05 6.18
C PRO A 156 1.24 8.01 6.99
N GLU A 157 1.23 7.13 7.99
CA GLU A 157 2.42 6.66 8.72
C GLU A 157 3.38 5.94 7.78
N LEU A 158 4.65 6.37 7.82
CA LEU A 158 5.73 5.80 7.02
C LEU A 158 6.47 4.66 7.75
N ARG A 159 6.42 4.62 9.07
CA ARG A 159 6.98 3.50 9.86
C ARG A 159 6.20 2.22 9.56
N GLY A 160 6.91 1.19 9.11
CA GLY A 160 6.30 -0.08 8.74
C GLY A 160 5.36 0.02 7.53
N TRP A 161 5.41 1.10 6.75
CA TRP A 161 4.62 1.25 5.52
C TRP A 161 4.79 0.04 4.61
N GLY A 162 3.69 -0.47 4.06
CA GLY A 162 3.69 -1.64 3.19
C GLY A 162 3.92 -3.00 3.89
N SER A 163 4.17 -3.02 5.21
CA SER A 163 4.32 -4.27 5.95
C SER A 163 3.00 -5.03 6.06
N LYS A 164 3.07 -6.34 6.35
CA LYS A 164 1.86 -7.14 6.66
C LYS A 164 1.04 -6.51 7.78
N SER A 165 1.68 -5.99 8.82
CA SER A 165 0.96 -5.31 9.91
C SER A 165 0.25 -4.05 9.44
N TRP A 166 0.87 -3.27 8.56
CA TRP A 166 0.27 -2.07 8.00
C TRP A 166 -0.91 -2.42 7.09
N ILE A 167 -0.75 -3.39 6.19
CA ILE A 167 -1.82 -3.86 5.29
C ILE A 167 -2.99 -4.45 6.09
N ALA A 168 -2.73 -5.25 7.11
CA ALA A 168 -3.79 -5.81 7.96
C ALA A 168 -4.62 -4.72 8.64
N GLN A 169 -3.95 -3.67 9.13
CA GLN A 169 -4.63 -2.53 9.76
C GLN A 169 -5.45 -1.74 8.75
N GLN A 170 -4.89 -1.50 7.56
CA GLN A 170 -5.58 -0.83 6.48
C GLN A 170 -6.84 -1.58 6.02
N ILE A 171 -6.79 -2.93 5.97
CA ILE A 171 -7.95 -3.77 5.62
C ILE A 171 -8.98 -3.78 6.77
N ALA A 172 -8.52 -4.00 7.99
CA ALA A 172 -9.42 -4.13 9.14
C ALA A 172 -10.14 -2.80 9.41
N ASN A 173 -9.36 -1.74 9.63
CA ASN A 173 -9.86 -0.43 10.03
C ASN A 173 -8.90 0.70 9.60
N PRO A 174 -9.07 1.26 8.40
CA PRO A 174 -8.24 2.37 7.92
C PRO A 174 -8.44 3.66 8.73
N GLY A 175 -9.52 3.77 9.49
CA GLY A 175 -9.80 4.87 10.43
C GLY A 175 -9.25 4.67 11.84
N GLY A 176 -8.52 3.58 12.08
CA GLY A 176 -7.99 3.24 13.41
C GLY A 176 -6.84 4.13 13.88
N GLY A 177 -6.40 5.11 13.08
CA GLY A 177 -5.33 6.05 13.44
C GLY A 177 -3.91 5.51 13.26
N LYS A 178 -3.76 4.24 12.85
CA LYS A 178 -2.46 3.54 12.82
C LYS A 178 -1.77 3.53 11.46
N THR A 179 -2.53 3.51 10.37
CA THR A 179 -1.99 3.65 9.01
C THR A 179 -2.15 5.07 8.52
N TYR A 180 -3.37 5.61 8.64
CA TYR A 180 -3.69 7.01 8.42
C TYR A 180 -4.18 7.64 9.72
N PRO A 181 -4.06 8.98 9.88
CA PRO A 181 -4.75 9.72 10.93
C PRO A 181 -6.25 9.46 10.90
N GLN A 182 -6.92 9.50 12.06
CA GLN A 182 -8.38 9.31 12.12
C GLN A 182 -9.14 10.33 11.26
N ALA A 183 -8.61 11.56 11.17
CA ALA A 183 -9.15 12.62 10.32
C ALA A 183 -9.18 12.26 8.83
N ALA A 184 -8.32 11.33 8.37
CA ALA A 184 -8.30 10.86 6.99
C ALA A 184 -9.53 9.99 6.63
N MET A 185 -10.32 9.61 7.63
CA MET A 185 -11.62 8.94 7.49
C MET A 185 -12.78 9.84 7.92
N GLY A 186 -12.55 11.16 7.97
CA GLY A 186 -13.55 12.14 8.34
C GLY A 186 -14.70 12.20 7.32
N LYS A 187 -15.90 12.51 7.78
CA LYS A 187 -17.13 12.55 6.95
C LYS A 187 -17.05 13.44 5.70
N ASP A 188 -16.16 14.45 5.72
CA ASP A 188 -16.02 15.45 4.64
C ASP A 188 -14.91 15.07 3.64
N VAL A 189 -14.24 13.94 3.86
CA VAL A 189 -13.27 13.35 2.93
C VAL A 189 -14.00 12.32 2.08
N GLU A 190 -13.69 12.24 0.79
CA GLU A 190 -14.30 11.29 -0.15
C GLU A 190 -13.29 10.22 -0.58
N GLY A 191 -13.77 9.12 -1.16
CA GLY A 191 -12.90 8.10 -1.75
C GLY A 191 -12.22 7.16 -0.75
N HIS A 192 -12.69 7.15 0.50
CA HIS A 192 -12.15 6.28 1.54
C HIS A 192 -12.17 4.80 1.17
N MET A 193 -11.11 4.09 1.57
CA MET A 193 -11.16 2.64 1.67
C MET A 193 -12.10 2.24 2.83
N PRO A 194 -13.08 1.35 2.61
CA PRO A 194 -13.96 0.89 3.68
C PRO A 194 -13.21 -0.01 4.68
N ALA A 195 -13.70 -0.03 5.92
CA ALA A 195 -13.29 -1.00 6.93
C ALA A 195 -13.93 -2.37 6.65
N PHE A 196 -13.16 -3.45 6.79
CA PHE A 196 -13.66 -4.81 6.54
C PHE A 196 -13.73 -5.69 7.79
N GLU A 197 -13.38 -5.18 8.97
CA GLU A 197 -13.43 -5.96 10.22
C GLU A 197 -14.84 -6.45 10.63
N GLU A 198 -15.89 -5.82 10.10
CA GLU A 198 -17.28 -6.28 10.28
C GLU A 198 -17.74 -7.28 9.20
N GLN A 199 -17.04 -7.33 8.05
CA GLN A 199 -17.41 -8.17 6.91
C GLN A 199 -16.57 -9.44 6.78
N LEU A 200 -15.34 -9.40 7.29
CA LEU A 200 -14.35 -10.46 7.20
C LEU A 200 -13.93 -10.88 8.60
N SER A 201 -13.81 -12.19 8.82
CA SER A 201 -13.23 -12.71 10.06
C SER A 201 -11.75 -12.33 10.18
N ALA A 202 -11.23 -12.32 11.42
CA ALA A 202 -9.81 -12.08 11.66
C ALA A 202 -8.89 -13.07 10.90
N ALA A 203 -9.36 -14.31 10.69
CA ALA A 203 -8.64 -15.31 9.91
C ALA A 203 -8.60 -14.95 8.42
N GLU A 204 -9.71 -14.48 7.85
CA GLU A 204 -9.79 -14.02 6.46
C GLU A 204 -8.96 -12.76 6.23
N ILE A 205 -8.99 -11.79 7.14
CA ILE A 205 -8.14 -10.59 7.06
C ILE A 205 -6.67 -10.98 7.08
N LYS A 206 -6.27 -11.90 7.95
CA LYS A 206 -4.88 -12.39 8.01
C LYS A 206 -4.46 -13.12 6.73
N LEU A 207 -5.34 -13.97 6.19
CA LEU A 207 -5.11 -14.69 4.94
C LEU A 207 -4.98 -13.70 3.77
N LEU A 208 -5.96 -12.81 3.61
CA LEU A 208 -5.99 -11.79 2.57
C LEU A 208 -4.76 -10.86 2.64
N THR A 209 -4.41 -10.39 3.84
CA THR A 209 -3.19 -9.60 4.07
C THR A 209 -1.95 -10.33 3.58
N THR A 210 -1.80 -11.60 3.97
CA THR A 210 -0.62 -12.40 3.61
C THR A 210 -0.55 -12.59 2.10
N TRP A 211 -1.67 -12.92 1.48
CA TRP A 211 -1.77 -13.12 0.04
C TRP A 211 -1.48 -11.83 -0.72
N VAL A 212 -2.15 -10.71 -0.39
CA VAL A 212 -1.90 -9.40 -1.02
C VAL A 212 -0.42 -9.04 -0.90
N TRP A 213 0.16 -9.07 0.30
CA TRP A 213 1.56 -8.72 0.50
C TRP A 213 2.53 -9.57 -0.34
N GLN A 214 2.24 -10.86 -0.53
CA GLN A 214 3.03 -11.73 -1.42
C GLN A 214 2.89 -11.34 -2.89
N GLN A 215 1.67 -11.03 -3.33
CA GLN A 215 1.39 -10.63 -4.72
C GLN A 215 1.98 -9.25 -5.05
N THR A 216 1.96 -8.29 -4.12
CA THR A 216 2.51 -6.95 -4.35
C THR A 216 4.04 -6.92 -4.33
N SER A 217 4.68 -7.71 -3.46
CA SER A 217 6.14 -7.72 -3.28
C SER A 217 6.89 -8.47 -4.40
N GLY A 218 6.19 -8.99 -5.41
CA GLY A 218 6.77 -9.84 -6.46
C GLY A 218 7.19 -11.24 -6.00
N ALA A 219 7.06 -11.56 -4.70
CA ALA A 219 7.35 -12.89 -4.15
C ALA A 219 6.30 -13.95 -4.53
N GLY A 220 5.10 -13.52 -4.92
CA GLY A 220 3.97 -14.37 -5.30
C GLY A 220 3.66 -14.43 -6.80
N ALA A 221 4.41 -13.71 -7.66
CA ALA A 221 4.23 -13.79 -9.09
C ALA A 221 4.64 -15.17 -9.59
N LYS A 222 3.68 -16.05 -9.86
CA LYS A 222 3.94 -17.24 -10.69
C LYS A 222 4.48 -16.73 -12.03
N PRO A 223 5.59 -17.29 -12.56
CA PRO A 223 5.97 -17.03 -13.94
C PRO A 223 4.77 -17.38 -14.83
N ALA A 224 4.49 -16.52 -15.82
CA ALA A 224 3.47 -16.79 -16.81
C ALA A 224 3.69 -18.19 -17.37
N ALA A 225 2.65 -19.02 -17.34
CA ALA A 225 2.71 -20.33 -17.96
C ALA A 225 3.01 -20.10 -19.45
N THR A 226 4.20 -20.51 -19.88
CA THR A 226 4.53 -20.58 -21.29
C THR A 226 3.64 -21.66 -21.90
N GLU A 227 2.65 -21.25 -22.68
CA GLU A 227 1.92 -22.16 -23.56
C GLU A 227 2.92 -22.84 -24.49
N LYS A 228 2.88 -24.17 -24.52
CA LYS A 228 3.47 -25.01 -25.55
C LYS A 228 2.35 -25.74 -26.26
#